data_AF-A0A813W659-F1
#
_entry.id   AF-A0A813W659-F1
#
_cell.length_a   1.000
_cell.length_b   1.000
_cell.length_c   1.000
_cell.angle_alpha   90.00
_cell.angle_beta   90.00
_cell.angle_gamma   90.00
#
_symmetry.space_group_name_H-M   'P 1'
#
loop_
_entity.id
_entity.type
_entity.pdbx_description
1 polymer ?
#
loop_
_entity_poly.entity_id
_entity_poly.type
_entity_poly.pdbx_seq_one_letter_code
_entity_poly.pdbx_strand_id
1 'polypeptide(L)'
;MSQPIIDESNILDLFLDYIQTNRSEVSQLFADLQYQGFNAFQFRKMVLKKIQDQKLSIRDLIHVLNVYIVLGTNLNKIQKKSSDKDLAVFNNIKTKLSIKFEASSKLGPNDITLSRLSAAFPDFIAEIIKKKNDIVDLMGHDINPCYCFPTAASLLDRSDEDSFETWCKWAFDFSKKINPKYRSLSAPNDVIKRYWRISFESNLFSDVERKKVRDKVGAINAKPTVQIDQNPMTSKQVQQSVTQKSIHMKELKTETPLSSVSEPESSRIQTETGKFTKSQLDEVV
;
A
#
# COMPACT_ATOMS: atom_id res chain seq x y z
N MET A 1 47.61 -36.48 -8.86
CA MET A 1 46.49 -37.09 -9.60
C MET A 1 46.32 -36.30 -10.89
N SER A 2 46.54 -36.94 -12.03
CA SER A 2 46.41 -36.34 -13.35
C SER A 2 44.94 -36.06 -13.61
N GLN A 3 44.58 -34.84 -14.01
CA GLN A 3 43.23 -34.55 -14.45
C GLN A 3 42.93 -35.39 -15.71
N PRO A 4 41.77 -36.04 -15.82
CA PRO A 4 41.42 -36.83 -16.98
C PRO A 4 41.44 -35.94 -18.24
N ILE A 5 42.07 -36.45 -19.30
CA ILE A 5 42.03 -35.81 -20.61
C ILE A 5 40.58 -35.93 -21.10
N ILE A 6 39.92 -34.79 -21.27
CA ILE A 6 38.57 -34.73 -21.82
C ILE A 6 38.67 -34.98 -23.33
N ASP A 7 38.06 -36.06 -23.79
CA ASP A 7 37.92 -36.38 -25.22
C ASP A 7 36.71 -35.60 -25.75
N GLU A 8 36.92 -34.72 -26.74
CA GLU A 8 35.84 -33.89 -27.28
C GLU A 8 34.66 -34.70 -27.82
N SER A 9 34.89 -35.95 -28.23
CA SER A 9 33.85 -36.83 -28.76
C SER A 9 32.85 -37.35 -27.71
N ASN A 10 33.16 -37.25 -26.42
CA ASN A 10 32.31 -37.77 -25.33
C ASN A 10 31.87 -36.71 -24.30
N ILE A 11 32.17 -35.42 -24.54
CA ILE A 11 31.85 -34.32 -23.61
C ILE A 11 30.37 -34.27 -23.26
N LEU A 12 29.48 -34.47 -24.24
CA LEU A 12 28.03 -34.41 -24.00
C LEU A 12 27.57 -35.52 -23.05
N ASP A 13 28.07 -36.74 -23.24
CA ASP A 13 27.71 -37.88 -22.40
C ASP A 13 28.25 -37.70 -20.97
N LEU A 14 29.48 -37.22 -20.83
CA LEU A 14 30.07 -36.88 -19.52
C LEU A 14 29.26 -35.79 -18.80
N PHE A 15 28.80 -34.77 -19.53
CA PHE A 15 27.99 -33.70 -18.96
C PHE A 15 26.60 -34.20 -18.52
N LEU A 16 25.94 -35.02 -19.33
CA LEU A 16 24.64 -35.60 -19.00
C LEU A 16 24.74 -36.55 -17.81
N ASP A 17 25.76 -37.40 -17.76
CA ASP A 17 26.02 -38.30 -16.63
C ASP A 17 26.29 -37.51 -15.34
N TYR A 18 27.08 -36.43 -15.43
CA TYR A 18 27.32 -35.54 -14.30
C TYR A 18 26.02 -34.91 -13.77
N ILE A 19 25.14 -34.38 -14.64
CA ILE A 19 23.84 -33.82 -14.22
C ILE A 19 22.96 -34.89 -13.55
N GLN A 20 22.93 -36.09 -14.11
CA GLN A 20 22.08 -37.17 -13.61
C GLN A 20 22.56 -37.72 -12.27
N THR A 21 23.88 -37.87 -12.10
CA THR A 21 24.50 -38.39 -10.88
C THR A 21 24.53 -37.35 -9.76
N ASN A 22 24.65 -36.06 -10.09
CA ASN A 22 24.79 -34.97 -9.13
C ASN A 22 23.53 -34.09 -9.05
N ARG A 23 22.34 -34.66 -9.22
CA ARG A 23 21.06 -33.91 -9.25
C ARG A 23 20.88 -32.95 -8.07
N SER A 24 21.24 -33.33 -6.85
CA SER A 24 21.11 -32.48 -5.67
C SER A 24 22.03 -31.26 -5.71
N GLU A 25 23.29 -31.44 -6.13
CA GLU A 25 24.26 -30.35 -6.30
C GLU A 25 23.79 -29.40 -7.41
N VAL A 26 23.39 -29.94 -8.56
CA VAL A 26 22.85 -29.15 -9.67
C VAL A 26 21.59 -28.39 -9.24
N SER A 27 20.69 -29.03 -8.49
CA SER A 27 19.49 -28.37 -7.96
C SER A 27 19.82 -27.24 -6.98
N GLN A 28 20.85 -27.43 -6.14
CA GLN A 28 21.32 -26.39 -5.23
C GLN A 28 21.95 -25.23 -6.01
N LEU A 29 22.75 -25.49 -7.06
CA LEU A 29 23.28 -24.45 -7.94
C LEU A 29 22.15 -23.63 -8.58
N PHE A 30 21.09 -24.29 -9.05
CA PHE A 30 19.92 -23.57 -9.56
C PHE A 30 19.22 -22.73 -8.49
N ALA A 31 19.11 -23.24 -7.26
CA ALA A 31 18.52 -22.50 -6.14
C ALA A 31 19.38 -21.28 -5.74
N ASP A 32 20.70 -21.42 -5.71
CA ASP A 32 21.66 -20.37 -5.36
C ASP A 32 21.71 -19.26 -6.41
N LEU A 33 21.55 -19.62 -7.69
CA LEU A 33 21.52 -18.69 -8.82
C LEU A 33 20.12 -18.12 -9.08
N GLN A 34 19.08 -18.62 -8.41
CA GLN A 34 17.73 -18.15 -8.61
C GLN A 34 17.61 -16.68 -8.17
N TYR A 35 16.95 -15.87 -9.00
CA TYR A 35 16.66 -14.48 -8.66
C TYR A 35 15.91 -14.39 -7.32
N GLN A 36 16.59 -13.90 -6.29
CA GLN A 36 16.00 -13.65 -4.97
C GLN A 36 15.24 -12.32 -4.98
N GLY A 37 14.04 -12.36 -5.55
CA GLY A 37 13.12 -11.24 -5.57
C GLY A 37 12.49 -10.96 -4.20
N PHE A 38 11.61 -9.97 -4.18
CA PHE A 38 10.77 -9.70 -3.02
C PHE A 38 9.79 -10.86 -2.75
N ASN A 39 9.92 -11.50 -1.58
CA ASN A 39 8.97 -12.50 -1.09
C ASN A 39 8.14 -11.90 0.06
N ALA A 40 6.86 -11.60 -0.19
CA ALA A 40 6.01 -10.91 0.77
C ALA A 40 5.81 -11.68 2.08
N PHE A 41 5.75 -13.01 2.04
CA PHE A 41 5.52 -13.85 3.22
C PHE A 41 6.74 -13.83 4.17
N GLN A 42 7.94 -14.07 3.63
CA GLN A 42 9.17 -13.98 4.42
C GLN A 42 9.44 -12.55 4.89
N PHE A 43 9.17 -11.57 4.03
CA PHE A 43 9.29 -10.16 4.39
C PHE A 43 8.34 -9.76 5.52
N ARG A 44 7.08 -10.23 5.51
CA ARG A 44 6.10 -10.00 6.59
C ARG A 44 6.64 -10.51 7.92
N LYS A 45 7.15 -11.74 7.96
CA LYS A 45 7.77 -12.34 9.16
C LYS A 45 8.96 -11.53 9.66
N MET A 46 9.86 -11.15 8.74
CA MET A 46 11.02 -10.32 9.05
C MET A 46 10.62 -8.97 9.66
N VAL A 47 9.62 -8.29 9.10
CA VAL A 47 9.13 -6.99 9.61
C VAL A 47 8.51 -7.14 10.99
N LEU A 48 7.68 -8.17 11.22
CA LEU A 48 7.07 -8.42 12.53
C LEU A 48 8.13 -8.70 13.61
N LYS A 49 9.15 -9.50 13.27
CA LYS A 49 10.30 -9.72 14.15
C LYS A 49 11.03 -8.39 14.44
N LYS A 50 11.30 -7.58 13.41
CA LYS A 50 11.97 -6.28 13.58
C LYS A 50 11.14 -5.31 14.44
N ILE A 51 9.81 -5.33 14.33
CA ILE A 51 8.92 -4.55 15.21
C ILE A 51 9.13 -4.95 16.67
N GLN A 52 9.15 -6.26 16.97
CA GLN A 52 9.41 -6.78 18.31
C GLN A 52 10.81 -6.38 18.81
N ASP A 53 11.85 -6.65 18.02
CA ASP A 53 13.25 -6.37 18.37
C ASP A 53 13.49 -4.87 18.65
N GLN A 54 12.81 -3.98 17.91
CA GLN A 54 12.94 -2.52 18.03
C GLN A 54 11.97 -1.89 19.03
N LYS A 55 11.23 -2.72 19.79
CA LYS A 55 10.22 -2.30 20.76
C LYS A 55 9.21 -1.32 20.13
N LEU A 56 8.84 -1.61 18.88
CA LEU A 56 7.75 -0.94 18.19
C LEU A 56 6.45 -1.70 18.46
N SER A 57 5.34 -1.00 18.32
CA SER A 57 4.00 -1.54 18.45
C SER A 57 3.36 -1.78 17.08
N ILE A 58 2.29 -2.57 17.04
CA ILE A 58 1.44 -2.69 15.85
C ILE A 58 0.86 -1.33 15.45
N ARG A 59 0.62 -0.43 16.41
CA ARG A 59 0.19 0.95 16.12
C ARG A 59 1.21 1.73 15.29
N ASP A 60 2.50 1.49 15.49
CA ASP A 60 3.57 2.12 14.70
C ASP A 60 3.56 1.62 13.25
N LEU A 61 3.34 0.31 13.04
CA LEU A 61 3.14 -0.23 11.70
C LEU A 61 1.90 0.38 11.02
N ILE A 62 0.78 0.46 11.74
CA ILE A 62 -0.45 1.09 11.25
C ILE A 62 -0.19 2.56 10.90
N HIS A 63 0.61 3.29 11.68
CA HIS A 63 0.97 4.68 11.36
C HIS A 63 1.71 4.77 10.02
N VAL A 64 2.70 3.90 9.79
CA VAL A 64 3.44 3.85 8.51
C VAL A 64 2.55 3.47 7.33
N LEU A 65 1.64 2.51 7.51
CA LEU A 65 0.68 2.13 6.47
C LEU A 65 -0.32 3.27 6.16
N ASN A 66 -0.76 4.03 7.17
CA ASN A 66 -1.57 5.24 6.95
C ASN A 66 -0.80 6.29 6.14
N VAL A 67 0.49 6.53 6.45
CA VAL A 67 1.34 7.43 5.66
C VAL A 67 1.40 6.98 4.20
N TYR A 68 1.57 5.68 3.96
CA TYR A 68 1.55 5.12 2.60
C TYR A 68 0.22 5.37 1.88
N ILE A 69 -0.93 5.11 2.53
CA ILE A 69 -2.26 5.29 1.93
C ILE A 69 -2.49 6.75 1.52
N VAL A 70 -2.16 7.70 2.40
CA VAL A 70 -2.48 9.12 2.21
C VAL A 70 -1.43 9.83 1.33
N LEU A 71 -0.16 9.60 1.61
CA LEU A 71 0.95 10.38 1.03
C LEU A 71 1.72 9.60 -0.04
N GLY A 72 1.58 8.28 -0.10
CA GLY A 72 2.29 7.42 -1.03
C GLY A 72 3.73 7.15 -0.57
N THR A 73 4.63 6.97 -1.53
CA THR A 73 6.01 6.51 -1.28
C THR A 73 7.06 7.62 -1.41
N ASN A 74 6.64 8.85 -1.70
CA ASN A 74 7.54 9.97 -1.95
C ASN A 74 7.94 10.67 -0.65
N LEU A 75 9.21 10.54 -0.24
CA LEU A 75 9.72 11.13 1.00
C LEU A 75 9.54 12.65 1.07
N ASN A 76 9.80 13.36 -0.04
CA ASN A 76 9.66 14.82 -0.09
C ASN A 76 8.20 15.25 0.15
N LYS A 77 7.24 14.49 -0.39
CA LYS A 77 5.82 14.74 -0.13
C LYS A 77 5.47 14.46 1.33
N ILE A 78 5.99 13.38 1.91
CA ILE A 78 5.77 13.04 3.33
C ILE A 78 6.30 14.17 4.22
N GLN A 79 7.53 14.63 3.99
CA GLN A 79 8.15 15.70 4.77
C GLN A 79 7.40 17.04 4.64
N LYS A 80 6.89 17.38 3.45
CA LYS A 80 6.23 18.67 3.19
C LYS A 80 4.75 18.72 3.58
N LYS A 81 4.09 17.57 3.72
CA LYS A 81 2.62 17.49 3.88
C LYS A 81 2.19 16.85 5.20
N SER A 82 3.13 16.42 6.05
CA SER A 82 2.83 15.93 7.40
C SER A 82 2.90 17.07 8.40
N SER A 83 2.15 16.95 9.51
CA SER A 83 2.36 17.82 10.67
C SER A 83 3.73 17.54 11.30
N ASP A 84 4.30 18.49 12.05
CA ASP A 84 5.59 18.29 12.74
C ASP A 84 5.54 17.10 13.69
N LYS A 85 4.41 16.93 14.39
CA LYS A 85 4.16 15.81 15.30
C LYS A 85 4.15 14.47 14.57
N ASP A 86 3.42 14.37 13.47
CA ASP A 86 3.35 13.13 12.68
C ASP A 86 4.68 12.82 12.01
N LEU A 87 5.37 13.84 11.51
CA LEU A 87 6.68 13.69 10.90
C LEU A 87 7.73 13.19 11.92
N ALA A 88 7.67 13.65 13.16
CA ALA A 88 8.54 13.16 14.23
C ALA A 88 8.29 11.68 14.54
N VAL A 89 7.02 11.26 14.65
CA VAL A 89 6.63 9.86 14.84
C VAL A 89 7.10 9.01 13.66
N PHE A 90 6.80 9.44 12.44
CA PHE A 90 7.22 8.76 11.21
C PHE A 90 8.73 8.60 11.12
N ASN A 91 9.51 9.65 11.42
CA ASN A 91 10.97 9.62 11.37
C ASN A 91 11.57 8.66 12.40
N ASN A 92 10.99 8.60 13.62
CA ASN A 92 11.40 7.61 14.63
C ASN A 92 11.18 6.17 14.13
N ILE A 93 10.00 5.88 13.57
CA ILE A 93 9.68 4.55 13.05
C ILE A 93 10.54 4.21 11.82
N LYS A 94 10.70 5.16 10.90
CA LYS A 94 11.56 5.05 9.71
C LYS A 94 12.99 4.66 10.10
N THR A 95 13.56 5.29 11.12
CA THR A 95 14.91 4.99 11.59
C THR A 95 14.99 3.59 12.19
N LYS A 96 14.08 3.24 13.12
CA LYS A 96 14.05 1.92 13.77
C LYS A 96 13.83 0.77 12.79
N LEU A 97 12.93 0.93 11.82
CA LEU A 97 12.70 -0.06 10.77
C LEU A 97 13.72 0.03 9.62
N SER A 98 14.55 1.06 9.57
CA SER A 98 15.49 1.31 8.47
C SER A 98 14.78 1.42 7.11
N ILE A 99 13.67 2.17 7.04
CA ILE A 99 12.88 2.33 5.82
C ILE A 99 13.66 3.13 4.78
N LYS A 100 13.86 2.52 3.61
CA LYS A 100 14.56 3.08 2.45
C LYS A 100 13.60 3.73 1.44
N PHE A 101 14.13 4.70 0.71
CA PHE A 101 13.44 5.47 -0.35
C PHE A 101 14.20 5.42 -1.67
N GLU A 102 14.98 4.37 -1.86
CA GLU A 102 15.84 4.17 -3.03
C GLU A 102 15.05 3.53 -4.19
N ALA A 103 15.59 3.66 -5.41
CA ALA A 103 15.04 2.99 -6.59
C ALA A 103 15.11 1.46 -6.44
N SER A 104 14.13 0.75 -7.02
CA SER A 104 14.02 -0.71 -6.90
C SER A 104 15.27 -1.47 -7.33
N SER A 105 16.02 -0.96 -8.30
CA SER A 105 17.28 -1.55 -8.77
C SER A 105 18.41 -1.58 -7.73
N LYS A 106 18.29 -0.81 -6.64
CA LYS A 106 19.27 -0.76 -5.54
C LYS A 106 18.82 -1.52 -4.29
N LEU A 107 17.62 -2.10 -4.32
CA LEU A 107 17.03 -2.74 -3.15
C LEU A 107 17.34 -4.24 -3.13
N GLY A 108 17.98 -4.72 -2.07
CA GLY A 108 18.09 -6.14 -1.77
C GLY A 108 16.74 -6.73 -1.35
N PRO A 109 16.58 -8.06 -1.25
CA PRO A 109 15.31 -8.72 -0.90
C PRO A 109 14.76 -8.31 0.49
N ASN A 110 15.65 -7.97 1.43
CA ASN A 110 15.31 -7.64 2.81
C ASN A 110 15.13 -6.14 3.08
N ASP A 111 15.32 -5.29 2.08
CA ASP A 111 15.20 -3.85 2.26
C ASP A 111 13.75 -3.42 2.49
N ILE A 112 13.51 -2.69 3.57
CA ILE A 112 12.18 -2.23 3.94
C ILE A 112 11.86 -0.93 3.20
N THR A 113 10.78 -0.91 2.43
CA THR A 113 10.23 0.29 1.79
C THR A 113 8.73 0.38 2.05
N LEU A 114 8.14 1.56 1.89
CA LEU A 114 6.68 1.74 2.06
C LEU A 114 5.87 0.84 1.12
N SER A 115 6.31 0.66 -0.13
CA SER A 115 5.66 -0.25 -1.09
C SER A 115 5.76 -1.73 -0.68
N ARG A 116 6.88 -2.15 -0.09
CA ARG A 116 7.04 -3.55 0.36
C ARG A 116 6.26 -3.81 1.64
N LEU A 117 6.16 -2.82 2.54
CA LEU A 117 5.26 -2.87 3.69
C LEU A 117 3.81 -2.99 3.22
N SER A 118 3.37 -2.19 2.24
CA SER A 118 2.00 -2.30 1.73
C SER A 118 1.72 -3.64 1.03
N ALA A 119 2.72 -4.23 0.39
CA ALA A 119 2.60 -5.54 -0.23
C ALA A 119 2.58 -6.69 0.77
N ALA A 120 3.21 -6.53 1.94
CA ALA A 120 3.25 -7.56 2.99
C ALA A 120 2.09 -7.47 3.99
N PHE A 121 1.45 -6.30 4.12
CA PHE A 121 0.33 -6.05 5.04
C PHE A 121 -0.92 -5.48 4.34
N PRO A 122 -1.40 -6.07 3.23
CA PRO A 122 -2.55 -5.55 2.51
C PRO A 122 -3.86 -5.73 3.32
N ASP A 123 -3.95 -6.75 4.18
CA ASP A 123 -5.05 -6.96 5.13
C ASP A 123 -5.22 -5.78 6.08
N PHE A 124 -4.11 -5.27 6.62
CA PHE A 124 -4.14 -4.09 7.50
C PHE A 124 -4.59 -2.84 6.72
N ILE A 125 -4.13 -2.69 5.48
CA ILE A 125 -4.54 -1.57 4.62
C ILE A 125 -6.04 -1.61 4.35
N ALA A 126 -6.59 -2.76 3.96
CA ALA A 126 -8.01 -2.90 3.70
C ALA A 126 -8.85 -2.54 4.94
N GLU A 127 -8.42 -2.96 6.13
CA GLU A 127 -9.09 -2.60 7.39
C GLU A 127 -8.97 -1.11 7.73
N ILE A 128 -7.81 -0.49 7.52
CA ILE A 128 -7.61 0.94 7.73
C ILE A 128 -8.56 1.74 6.83
N ILE A 129 -8.66 1.35 5.56
CA ILE A 129 -9.55 2.02 4.59
C ILE A 129 -11.02 1.82 4.97
N LYS A 130 -11.42 0.62 5.39
CA LYS A 130 -12.78 0.35 5.88
C LYS A 130 -13.20 1.33 6.98
N LYS A 131 -12.27 1.65 7.88
CA LYS A 131 -12.50 2.58 9.00
C LYS A 131 -12.46 4.05 8.60
N LYS A 132 -11.91 4.39 7.44
CA LYS A 132 -11.68 5.76 6.97
C LYS A 132 -12.05 5.90 5.49
N ASN A 133 -13.32 5.68 5.21
CA ASN A 133 -13.87 5.54 3.86
C ASN A 133 -13.77 6.82 3.00
N ASP A 134 -13.35 7.94 3.59
CA ASP A 134 -13.22 9.26 2.98
C ASP A 134 -11.83 9.54 2.40
N ILE A 135 -10.84 8.69 2.65
CA ILE A 135 -9.44 8.99 2.28
C ILE A 135 -9.02 8.41 0.93
N VAL A 136 -9.84 7.54 0.33
CA VAL A 136 -9.47 6.79 -0.86
C VAL A 136 -10.25 7.27 -2.08
N ASP A 137 -9.51 7.61 -3.14
CA ASP A 137 -10.08 7.96 -4.42
C ASP A 137 -10.55 6.70 -5.15
N LEU A 138 -11.86 6.60 -5.35
CA LEU A 138 -12.51 5.48 -6.00
C LEU A 138 -12.38 5.52 -7.53
N MET A 139 -11.92 6.64 -8.10
CA MET A 139 -11.81 6.88 -9.55
C MET A 139 -13.09 6.54 -10.36
N GLY A 140 -14.26 6.50 -9.71
CA GLY A 140 -15.53 6.18 -10.35
C GLY A 140 -15.73 4.70 -10.72
N HIS A 141 -14.94 3.77 -10.17
CA HIS A 141 -15.17 2.34 -10.39
C HIS A 141 -16.20 1.77 -9.41
N ASP A 142 -16.94 0.75 -9.86
CA ASP A 142 -17.83 -0.06 -9.00
C ASP A 142 -16.99 -1.08 -8.21
N ILE A 143 -16.12 -0.55 -7.36
CA ILE A 143 -15.20 -1.32 -6.54
C ILE A 143 -15.34 -0.88 -5.09
N ASN A 144 -15.32 -1.84 -4.17
CA ASN A 144 -15.30 -1.58 -2.75
C ASN A 144 -13.99 -0.81 -2.42
N PRO A 145 -14.09 0.36 -1.77
CA PRO A 145 -12.96 1.21 -1.41
C PRO A 145 -11.82 0.47 -0.71
N CYS A 146 -12.15 -0.58 0.05
CA CYS A 146 -11.19 -1.42 0.76
C CYS A 146 -10.26 -2.21 -0.16
N TYR A 147 -10.40 -2.13 -1.48
CA TYR A 147 -9.49 -2.74 -2.47
C TYR A 147 -8.83 -1.71 -3.38
N CYS A 148 -9.08 -0.42 -3.16
CA CYS A 148 -8.50 0.69 -3.93
C CYS A 148 -7.06 1.01 -3.48
N PHE A 149 -6.18 0.01 -3.53
CA PHE A 149 -4.74 0.18 -3.36
C PHE A 149 -3.94 -0.85 -4.19
N PRO A 150 -2.69 -0.55 -4.60
CA PRO A 150 -1.94 -1.36 -5.56
C PRO A 150 -1.66 -2.81 -5.19
N THR A 151 -1.78 -3.18 -3.91
CA THR A 151 -1.46 -4.51 -3.40
C THR A 151 -2.70 -5.33 -3.03
N ALA A 152 -3.91 -4.80 -3.25
CA ALA A 152 -5.15 -5.44 -2.86
C ALA A 152 -5.47 -6.71 -3.66
N ALA A 153 -4.88 -6.89 -4.85
CA ALA A 153 -5.01 -8.11 -5.65
C ALA A 153 -4.71 -9.39 -4.84
N SER A 154 -3.78 -9.33 -3.89
CA SER A 154 -3.41 -10.44 -3.01
C SER A 154 -4.49 -10.85 -1.99
N LEU A 155 -5.57 -10.08 -1.86
CA LEU A 155 -6.72 -10.37 -0.99
C LEU A 155 -7.93 -10.94 -1.74
N LEU A 156 -7.91 -10.84 -3.07
CA LEU A 156 -9.03 -11.27 -3.91
C LEU A 156 -9.17 -12.79 -3.90
N ASP A 157 -10.38 -13.27 -4.22
CA ASP A 157 -10.62 -14.69 -4.42
C ASP A 157 -9.92 -15.15 -5.70
N ARG A 158 -9.07 -16.17 -5.61
CA ARG A 158 -8.27 -16.64 -6.76
C ARG A 158 -9.12 -17.29 -7.84
N SER A 159 -10.30 -17.80 -7.49
CA SER A 159 -11.23 -18.35 -8.46
C SER A 159 -12.12 -17.30 -9.12
N ASP A 160 -12.07 -16.04 -8.67
CA ASP A 160 -12.92 -14.95 -9.15
C ASP A 160 -12.12 -14.01 -10.06
N GLU A 161 -12.03 -14.40 -11.32
CA GLU A 161 -11.31 -13.66 -12.35
C GLU A 161 -11.97 -12.30 -12.67
N ASP A 162 -13.30 -12.19 -12.54
CA ASP A 162 -14.04 -10.95 -12.78
C ASP A 162 -13.69 -9.88 -11.73
N SER A 163 -13.55 -10.29 -10.48
CA SER A 163 -13.04 -9.45 -9.40
C SER A 163 -11.61 -8.96 -9.68
N PHE A 164 -10.74 -9.83 -10.20
CA PHE A 164 -9.38 -9.45 -10.58
C PHE A 164 -9.36 -8.44 -11.74
N GLU A 165 -10.17 -8.65 -12.79
CA GLU A 165 -10.25 -7.73 -13.91
C GLU A 165 -10.89 -6.38 -13.51
N THR A 166 -11.86 -6.38 -12.59
CA THR A 166 -12.43 -5.16 -12.00
C THR A 166 -11.36 -4.37 -11.25
N TRP A 167 -10.56 -5.05 -10.43
CA TRP A 167 -9.44 -4.43 -9.74
C TRP A 167 -8.36 -3.91 -10.71
N CYS A 168 -8.09 -4.63 -11.81
CA CYS A 168 -7.11 -4.21 -12.81
C CYS A 168 -7.50 -2.89 -13.51
N LYS A 169 -8.79 -2.66 -13.75
CA LYS A 169 -9.30 -1.38 -14.28
C LYS A 169 -8.96 -0.23 -13.33
N TRP A 170 -9.30 -0.38 -12.04
CA TRP A 170 -8.94 0.60 -11.02
C TRP A 170 -7.42 0.80 -10.91
N ALA A 171 -6.64 -0.28 -10.90
CA ALA A 171 -5.18 -0.22 -10.77
C ALA A 171 -4.53 0.50 -11.96
N PHE A 172 -5.09 0.36 -13.16
CA PHE A 172 -4.64 1.06 -14.36
C PHE A 172 -4.89 2.57 -14.28
N ASP A 173 -6.09 2.98 -13.89
CA ASP A 173 -6.43 4.41 -13.74
C ASP A 173 -5.66 5.05 -12.59
N PHE A 174 -5.48 4.33 -11.48
CA PHE A 174 -4.55 4.73 -10.43
C PHE A 174 -3.13 4.94 -10.97
N SER A 175 -2.63 4.00 -11.79
CA SER A 175 -1.29 4.08 -12.40
C SER A 175 -1.13 5.32 -13.29
N LYS A 176 -2.15 5.68 -14.07
CA LYS A 176 -2.18 6.92 -14.88
C LYS A 176 -2.08 8.18 -14.02
N LYS A 177 -2.75 8.20 -12.87
CA LYS A 177 -2.73 9.33 -11.95
C LYS A 177 -1.32 9.53 -11.37
N ILE A 178 -0.69 8.45 -10.93
CA ILE A 178 0.61 8.54 -10.23
C ILE A 178 1.82 8.58 -11.16
N ASN A 179 1.71 8.09 -12.39
CA ASN A 179 2.82 8.02 -13.33
C ASN A 179 2.43 8.60 -14.71
N PRO A 180 2.98 9.78 -15.09
CA PRO A 180 2.71 10.42 -16.36
C PRO A 180 2.93 9.54 -17.59
N LYS A 181 3.85 8.56 -17.52
CA LYS A 181 4.16 7.65 -18.64
C LYS A 181 2.97 6.80 -19.09
N TYR A 182 1.98 6.60 -18.23
CA TYR A 182 0.82 5.77 -18.56
C TYR A 182 -0.40 6.57 -19.04
N ARG A 183 -0.38 7.91 -18.95
CA ARG A 183 -1.55 8.74 -19.23
C ARG A 183 -2.06 8.63 -20.66
N SER A 184 -1.16 8.40 -21.62
CA SER A 184 -1.51 8.23 -23.04
C SER A 184 -1.96 6.83 -23.40
N LEU A 185 -1.81 5.84 -22.52
CA LEU A 185 -2.19 4.46 -22.80
C LEU A 185 -3.71 4.30 -22.70
N SER A 186 -4.34 3.61 -23.65
CA SER A 186 -5.76 3.27 -23.59
C SER A 186 -6.04 2.06 -22.70
N ALA A 187 -5.09 1.14 -22.57
CA ALA A 187 -5.19 -0.09 -21.79
C ALA A 187 -3.83 -0.47 -21.16
N PRO A 188 -3.80 -1.28 -20.07
CA PRO A 188 -2.55 -1.80 -19.53
C PRO A 188 -1.91 -2.76 -20.54
N ASN A 189 -0.60 -2.70 -20.68
CA ASN A 189 0.13 -3.70 -21.46
C ASN A 189 0.31 -5.00 -20.66
N ASP A 190 0.68 -6.08 -21.35
CA ASP A 190 0.83 -7.41 -20.75
C ASP A 190 1.85 -7.44 -19.62
N VAL A 191 2.90 -6.62 -19.71
CA VAL A 191 3.93 -6.50 -18.68
C VAL A 191 3.33 -5.99 -17.36
N ILE A 192 2.50 -4.95 -17.43
CA ILE A 192 1.82 -4.39 -16.25
C ILE A 192 0.84 -5.41 -15.66
N LYS A 193 0.00 -6.03 -16.50
CA LYS A 193 -0.95 -7.06 -16.06
C LYS A 193 -0.23 -8.25 -15.41
N ARG A 194 0.93 -8.67 -15.92
CA ARG A 194 1.73 -9.75 -15.33
C ARG A 194 2.15 -9.46 -13.89
N TYR A 195 2.58 -8.24 -13.59
CA TYR A 195 2.93 -7.86 -12.21
C TYR A 195 1.73 -7.92 -11.26
N TRP A 196 0.55 -7.52 -11.74
CA TRP A 196 -0.69 -7.61 -10.98
C TRP A 196 -1.11 -9.06 -10.74
N ARG A 197 -0.97 -9.93 -11.76
CA ARG A 197 -1.26 -11.35 -11.66
C ARG A 197 -0.39 -12.04 -10.61
N ILE A 198 0.91 -11.72 -10.55
CA ILE A 198 1.82 -12.24 -9.51
C ILE A 198 1.30 -11.93 -8.10
N SER A 199 0.75 -10.73 -7.89
CA SER A 199 0.15 -10.37 -6.60
C SER A 199 -1.14 -11.15 -6.32
N PHE A 200 -2.01 -11.29 -7.33
CA PHE A 200 -3.24 -12.07 -7.25
C PHE A 200 -2.99 -13.54 -6.90
N GLU A 201 -2.01 -14.16 -7.53
CA GLU A 201 -1.62 -15.56 -7.33
C GLU A 201 -0.72 -15.77 -6.09
N SER A 202 -0.24 -14.68 -5.46
CA SER A 202 0.70 -14.74 -4.34
C SER A 202 0.25 -15.64 -3.19
N ASN A 203 1.17 -16.46 -2.67
CA ASN A 203 0.95 -17.32 -1.49
C ASN A 203 1.11 -16.58 -0.15
N LEU A 204 1.02 -15.24 -0.13
CA LEU A 204 1.04 -14.46 1.11
C LEU A 204 -0.10 -14.85 2.06
N PHE A 205 -1.28 -15.15 1.50
CA PHE A 205 -2.46 -15.61 2.23
C PHE A 205 -3.02 -16.86 1.54
N SER A 206 -3.44 -17.82 2.35
CA SER A 206 -4.29 -18.94 1.92
C SER A 206 -5.68 -18.44 1.48
N ASP A 207 -6.42 -19.26 0.74
CA ASP A 207 -7.77 -18.91 0.28
C ASP A 207 -8.74 -18.70 1.46
N VAL A 208 -8.53 -19.43 2.56
CA VAL A 208 -9.28 -19.25 3.82
C VAL A 208 -8.98 -17.89 4.45
N GLU A 209 -7.72 -17.46 4.50
CA GLU A 209 -7.34 -16.16 5.05
C GLU A 209 -7.85 -15.02 4.17
N ARG A 210 -7.75 -15.15 2.84
CA ARG A 210 -8.34 -14.20 1.89
C ARG A 210 -9.83 -14.07 2.15
N LYS A 211 -10.55 -15.19 2.29
CA LYS A 211 -11.98 -15.18 2.61
C LYS A 211 -12.26 -14.48 3.94
N LYS A 212 -11.50 -14.75 5.01
CA LYS A 212 -11.66 -14.06 6.30
C LYS A 212 -11.53 -12.54 6.17
N VAL A 213 -10.56 -12.06 5.39
CA VAL A 213 -10.40 -10.63 5.11
C VAL A 213 -11.61 -10.11 4.33
N ARG A 214 -12.05 -10.79 3.26
CA ARG A 214 -13.23 -10.40 2.48
C ARG A 214 -14.51 -10.36 3.32
N ASP A 215 -14.74 -11.35 4.18
CA ASP A 215 -15.89 -11.37 5.09
C ASP A 215 -15.83 -10.18 6.05
N LYS A 216 -14.62 -9.77 6.47
CA LYS A 216 -14.40 -8.63 7.36
C LYS A 216 -14.54 -7.28 6.65
N VAL A 217 -14.05 -7.11 5.42
CA VAL A 217 -14.03 -5.79 4.73
C VAL A 217 -15.09 -5.63 3.64
N GLY A 218 -15.86 -6.69 3.37
CA GLY A 218 -16.82 -6.76 2.27
C GLY A 218 -16.18 -7.29 0.99
N ALA A 219 -16.99 -7.88 0.12
CA ALA A 219 -16.56 -8.29 -1.22
C ALA A 219 -16.14 -7.08 -2.06
N ILE A 220 -15.33 -7.32 -3.10
CA ILE A 220 -14.87 -6.25 -3.99
C ILE A 220 -16.01 -5.60 -4.78
N ASN A 221 -17.02 -6.38 -5.20
CA ASN A 221 -18.19 -5.85 -5.92
C ASN A 221 -19.32 -5.47 -4.94
N ALA A 222 -19.04 -5.39 -3.63
CA ALA A 222 -20.02 -4.92 -2.68
C ALA A 222 -20.19 -3.42 -2.85
N LYS A 223 -21.42 -2.96 -3.11
CA LYS A 223 -21.76 -1.54 -3.10
C LYS A 223 -21.29 -0.94 -1.76
N PRO A 224 -20.67 0.25 -1.76
CA PRO A 224 -20.27 0.92 -0.53
C PRO A 224 -21.52 1.10 0.34
N THR A 225 -21.60 0.34 1.43
CA THR A 225 -22.62 0.58 2.45
C THR A 225 -22.16 1.83 3.18
N VAL A 226 -22.68 2.98 2.77
CA VAL A 226 -22.47 4.24 3.47
C VAL A 226 -23.15 4.10 4.82
N GLN A 227 -22.40 3.70 5.85
CA GLN A 227 -22.82 3.94 7.22
C GLN A 227 -22.60 5.43 7.49
N ILE A 228 -23.63 6.22 7.20
CA ILE A 228 -23.74 7.57 7.73
C ILE A 228 -23.91 7.36 9.24
N ASP A 229 -22.88 7.68 10.00
CA ASP A 229 -22.98 7.79 11.45
C ASP A 229 -24.06 8.86 11.70
N GLN A 230 -25.25 8.44 12.12
CA GLN A 230 -26.33 9.36 12.48
C GLN A 230 -25.97 10.00 13.82
N ASN A 231 -24.98 10.89 13.79
CA ASN A 231 -24.80 11.86 14.84
C ASN A 231 -25.63 13.10 14.44
N PRO A 232 -26.74 13.40 15.14
CA PRO A 232 -27.62 14.49 14.76
C PRO A 232 -27.01 15.81 15.23
N MET A 233 -25.98 16.29 14.53
CA MET A 233 -25.59 17.69 14.60
C MET A 233 -25.26 18.22 13.21
N THR A 234 -26.00 19.26 12.83
CA THR A 234 -25.77 20.22 11.73
C THR A 234 -26.23 19.84 10.31
N SER A 235 -27.50 19.44 10.19
CA SER A 235 -28.31 19.54 8.97
C SER A 235 -28.71 20.99 8.57
N LYS A 236 -27.83 21.99 8.79
CA LYS A 236 -28.07 23.40 8.39
C LYS A 236 -26.98 24.04 7.51
N GLN A 237 -25.86 23.37 7.22
CA GLN A 237 -24.80 23.97 6.38
C GLN A 237 -24.75 23.47 4.93
N VAL A 238 -25.50 22.43 4.56
CA VAL A 238 -25.48 21.87 3.19
C VAL A 238 -26.47 22.59 2.24
N GLN A 239 -27.41 23.38 2.75
CA GLN A 239 -28.36 24.14 1.90
C GLN A 239 -27.88 25.56 1.51
N GLN A 240 -26.77 26.06 2.04
CA GLN A 240 -26.29 27.42 1.71
C GLN A 240 -25.26 27.47 0.56
N SER A 241 -24.61 26.35 0.23
CA SER A 241 -23.58 26.30 -0.83
C SER A 241 -24.14 26.08 -2.25
N VAL A 242 -25.41 25.66 -2.37
CA VAL A 242 -26.06 25.44 -3.68
C VAL A 242 -26.72 26.71 -4.22
N THR A 243 -27.09 27.67 -3.36
CA THR A 243 -27.78 28.90 -3.80
C THR A 243 -26.82 30.05 -4.15
N GLN A 244 -25.59 30.07 -3.61
CA GLN A 244 -24.64 31.17 -3.88
C GLN A 244 -23.92 31.10 -5.24
N LYS A 245 -23.86 29.93 -5.90
CA LYS A 245 -23.25 29.82 -7.23
C LYS A 245 -24.13 30.27 -8.40
N SER A 246 -25.41 30.58 -8.17
CA SER A 246 -26.34 31.03 -9.20
C SER A 246 -26.52 32.56 -9.26
N ILE A 247 -25.97 33.32 -8.30
CA ILE A 247 -26.17 34.77 -8.20
C ILE A 247 -24.95 35.58 -8.71
N HIS A 248 -23.79 34.94 -8.93
CA HIS A 248 -22.54 35.67 -9.25
C HIS A 248 -22.19 35.77 -10.75
N MET A 249 -23.18 35.68 -11.65
CA MET A 249 -22.99 35.89 -13.09
C MET A 249 -23.93 36.96 -13.67
N LYS A 250 -24.16 38.05 -12.92
CA LYS A 250 -24.71 39.31 -13.46
C LYS A 250 -24.06 40.51 -12.77
N GLU A 251 -23.61 41.44 -13.62
CA GLU A 251 -23.23 42.85 -13.37
C GLU A 251 -21.86 43.11 -12.70
N LEU A 252 -20.84 43.63 -13.40
CA LEU A 252 -20.55 44.95 -14.00
C LEU A 252 -19.73 45.88 -13.08
N LYS A 253 -18.50 46.20 -13.54
CA LYS A 253 -17.73 47.46 -13.45
C LYS A 253 -17.92 48.37 -12.22
N THR A 254 -16.83 48.67 -11.48
CA THR A 254 -16.13 49.99 -11.41
C THR A 254 -15.04 50.05 -10.31
N GLU A 255 -13.93 50.66 -10.70
CA GLU A 255 -12.82 51.40 -10.04
C GLU A 255 -12.66 51.61 -8.50
N THR A 256 -11.47 51.21 -7.98
CA THR A 256 -10.46 51.93 -7.11
C THR A 256 -10.74 52.22 -5.60
N PRO A 257 -9.74 52.49 -4.68
CA PRO A 257 -8.46 51.85 -4.28
C PRO A 257 -8.28 51.53 -2.75
N LEU A 258 -7.11 50.96 -2.40
CA LEU A 258 -6.32 50.89 -1.12
C LEU A 258 -6.90 51.37 0.24
N SER A 259 -6.71 50.56 1.31
CA SER A 259 -5.78 50.82 2.46
C SER A 259 -6.06 49.98 3.73
N SER A 260 -4.96 49.60 4.42
CA SER A 260 -4.75 49.35 5.88
C SER A 260 -5.54 48.24 6.61
N VAL A 261 -4.88 47.17 7.09
CA VAL A 261 -4.15 47.00 8.39
C VAL A 261 -5.07 46.90 9.61
N SER A 262 -5.13 45.72 10.24
CA SER A 262 -4.99 45.50 11.70
C SER A 262 -5.19 44.02 12.08
N GLU A 263 -4.12 43.36 12.55
CA GLU A 263 -4.15 42.38 13.65
C GLU A 263 -4.47 43.13 14.99
N PRO A 264 -4.74 42.49 16.16
CA PRO A 264 -4.35 41.15 16.61
C PRO A 264 -5.39 40.39 17.48
N GLU A 265 -5.01 39.18 17.92
CA GLU A 265 -5.11 38.67 19.31
C GLU A 265 -5.45 37.18 19.44
N SER A 266 -4.40 36.42 19.73
CA SER A 266 -4.25 35.45 20.84
C SER A 266 -5.51 35.08 21.65
N SER A 267 -5.85 33.78 21.64
CA SER A 267 -6.31 33.13 22.87
C SER A 267 -5.85 31.68 22.97
N ARG A 268 -5.56 31.33 24.21
CA ARG A 268 -4.85 30.17 24.74
C ARG A 268 -5.91 29.22 25.30
N ILE A 269 -5.91 27.94 24.94
CA ILE A 269 -6.70 26.93 25.67
C ILE A 269 -5.83 25.71 25.97
N GLN A 270 -5.86 25.33 27.25
CA GLN A 270 -5.12 24.24 27.89
C GLN A 270 -5.82 22.89 27.71
N THR A 271 -4.97 21.86 27.61
CA THR A 271 -5.07 20.47 28.11
C THR A 271 -6.42 19.76 28.28
N GLU A 272 -6.50 18.54 27.76
CA GLU A 272 -7.04 17.39 28.51
C GLU A 272 -6.38 16.08 28.06
N THR A 273 -5.88 15.32 29.03
CA THR A 273 -5.15 14.06 28.90
C THR A 273 -6.04 12.89 29.28
N GLY A 274 -6.55 12.15 28.29
CA GLY A 274 -7.30 10.91 28.49
C GLY A 274 -6.40 9.67 28.49
N LYS A 275 -6.22 9.05 29.67
CA LYS A 275 -5.60 7.73 29.86
C LYS A 275 -6.53 6.61 29.36
N PHE A 276 -5.99 5.62 28.63
CA PHE A 276 -6.67 4.34 28.40
C PHE A 276 -5.97 3.21 29.18
N THR A 277 -6.79 2.38 29.80
CA THR A 277 -6.43 1.33 30.76
C THR A 277 -6.06 -0.01 30.10
N LYS A 278 -5.38 -0.84 30.89
CA LYS A 278 -4.55 -2.01 30.56
C LYS A 278 -5.31 -3.33 30.29
N SER A 279 -6.56 -3.34 29.80
CA SER A 279 -7.38 -4.58 29.75
C SER A 279 -7.80 -5.08 28.36
N GLN A 280 -7.00 -4.88 27.31
CA GLN A 280 -7.33 -5.38 25.96
C GLN A 280 -6.18 -6.16 25.30
N LEU A 281 -5.32 -6.80 26.09
CA LEU A 281 -4.09 -7.46 25.59
C LEU A 281 -4.01 -8.98 25.80
N ASP A 282 -5.09 -9.62 26.26
CA ASP A 282 -5.13 -11.08 26.44
C ASP A 282 -6.26 -11.70 25.59
N GLU A 283 -6.11 -11.70 24.26
CA GLU A 283 -6.87 -12.61 23.39
C GLU A 283 -6.30 -12.70 21.96
N VAL A 284 -4.97 -12.72 21.81
CA VAL A 284 -4.32 -13.20 20.57
C VAL A 284 -2.97 -13.83 20.95
N VAL A 285 -3.02 -15.06 21.47
CA VAL A 285 -1.92 -16.03 21.44
C VAL A 285 -2.42 -17.24 20.67
#